data_AF-A0A3S4WUQ6-F1
#
_entry.id   AF-A0A3S4WUQ6-F1
#
_cell.length_a   1.000
_cell.length_b   1.000
_cell.length_c   1.000
_cell.angle_alpha   90.00
_cell.angle_beta   90.00
_cell.angle_gamma   90.00
#
_symmetry.space_group_name_H-M   'P 1'
#
loop_
_entity.id
_entity.type
_entity.pdbx_description
1 polymer ?
#
loop_
_entity_poly.entity_id
_entity_poly.type
_entity_poly.pdbx_seq_one_letter_code
_entity_poly.pdbx_strand_id
1 'polypeptide(L)'
;MFGWGKKKPKTVEVTLIELGKDEAFGVSQVPVDQLPDTFEINTTLHLGDVDWQVVEARPATKAEFRETGKVTVVLAKQEIFNIDPANVLFSLPTISNDMAIVEAVSSLDNVLVLHEDDWRQFEFLSAGLNELVQQEIQDILAIYHTQREESGFKQLHVRRRIAEPLPGVALPLESLAQAFDIEKRFSGVAFNNAAATIVNGFAWQTGSGWIFWGQTDTQGNLVVLCLLPPQDADAAIMANKIDDFVLANDLLLIDWVSVRQYGKNEGSFSLYE
;
A
#
# COMPACT_ATOMS: atom_id res chain seq x y z
N MET A 1 27.53 29.48 -42.92
CA MET A 1 26.76 30.14 -41.85
C MET A 1 26.97 29.36 -40.57
N PHE A 2 27.53 30.02 -39.56
CA PHE A 2 27.82 29.44 -38.24
C PHE A 2 26.51 29.26 -37.46
N GLY A 3 26.15 28.03 -37.09
CA GLY A 3 25.13 27.75 -36.08
C GLY A 3 25.82 27.47 -34.75
N TRP A 4 25.82 28.43 -33.83
CA TRP A 4 26.28 28.26 -32.46
C TRP A 4 25.43 27.20 -31.74
N GLY A 5 25.98 26.01 -31.51
CA GLY A 5 25.49 25.13 -30.45
C GLY A 5 25.77 25.79 -29.10
N LYS A 6 24.72 26.22 -28.38
CA LYS A 6 24.86 26.72 -27.01
C LYS A 6 25.56 25.64 -26.19
N LYS A 7 26.73 25.95 -25.60
CA LYS A 7 27.41 25.04 -24.66
C LYS A 7 26.45 24.78 -23.50
N LYS A 8 26.15 23.50 -23.24
CA LYS A 8 25.32 23.10 -22.10
C LYS A 8 25.92 23.66 -20.80
N PRO A 9 25.11 24.23 -19.91
CA PRO A 9 25.60 24.84 -18.68
C PRO A 9 26.28 23.77 -17.79
N LYS A 10 27.41 24.15 -17.18
CA LYS A 10 28.13 23.30 -16.22
C LYS A 10 27.52 23.37 -14.82
N THR A 11 26.83 24.46 -14.53
CA THR A 11 26.13 24.74 -13.27
C THR A 11 24.70 25.17 -13.58
N VAL A 12 23.78 24.86 -12.67
CA VAL A 12 22.38 25.25 -12.73
C VAL A 12 22.11 26.19 -11.57
N GLU A 13 21.38 27.26 -11.84
CA GLU A 13 20.89 28.16 -10.80
C GLU A 13 19.73 27.49 -10.07
N VAL A 14 19.91 27.22 -8.78
CA VAL A 14 18.89 26.64 -7.90
C VAL A 14 18.32 27.77 -7.03
N THR A 15 17.06 28.10 -7.24
CA THR A 15 16.30 29.08 -6.45
C THR A 15 15.46 28.34 -5.42
N LEU A 16 15.58 28.71 -4.14
CA LEU A 16 14.87 28.09 -3.03
C LEU A 16 13.81 29.04 -2.49
N ILE A 17 12.55 28.60 -2.50
CA ILE A 17 11.38 29.36 -2.04
C ILE A 17 10.73 28.57 -0.91
N GLU A 18 10.38 29.23 0.19
CA GLU A 18 9.62 28.59 1.27
C GLU A 18 8.12 28.60 0.90
N LEU A 19 7.42 27.49 1.15
CA LEU A 19 6.01 27.34 0.83
C LEU A 19 5.18 28.48 1.45
N GLY A 20 4.38 29.14 0.63
CA GLY A 20 3.56 30.28 1.04
C GLY A 20 4.30 31.63 1.04
N LYS A 21 5.58 31.67 0.64
CA LYS A 21 6.32 32.91 0.38
C LYS A 21 6.54 33.09 -1.13
N ASP A 22 6.52 34.34 -1.58
CA ASP A 22 6.80 34.69 -2.97
C ASP A 22 8.29 35.01 -3.20
N GLU A 23 9.04 35.32 -2.14
CA GLU A 23 10.46 35.66 -2.23
C GLU A 23 11.36 34.45 -1.97
N ALA A 24 12.38 34.31 -2.80
CA ALA A 24 13.42 33.30 -2.61
C ALA A 24 14.26 33.65 -1.38
N PHE A 25 14.44 32.67 -0.49
CA PHE A 25 15.32 32.83 0.66
C PHE A 25 16.76 32.39 0.38
N GLY A 26 16.99 31.70 -0.75
CA GLY A 26 18.32 31.28 -1.18
C GLY A 26 18.41 31.09 -2.69
N VAL A 27 19.55 31.46 -3.26
CA VAL A 27 19.90 31.18 -4.66
C VAL A 27 21.34 30.67 -4.70
N SER A 28 21.57 29.54 -5.36
CA SER A 28 22.89 28.92 -5.47
C SER A 28 23.19 28.44 -6.89
N GLN A 29 24.48 28.35 -7.23
CA GLN A 29 24.96 27.79 -8.49
C GLN A 29 25.51 26.40 -8.21
N VAL A 30 24.77 25.36 -8.61
CA VAL A 30 25.09 23.97 -8.29
C VAL A 30 25.59 23.26 -9.55
N PRO A 31 26.74 22.55 -9.52
CA PRO A 31 27.16 21.70 -10.63
C PRO A 31 26.07 20.69 -10.99
N VAL A 32 25.80 20.49 -12.29
CA VAL A 32 24.74 19.58 -12.77
C VAL A 32 24.90 18.17 -12.19
N ASP A 33 26.14 17.72 -12.02
CA ASP A 33 26.48 16.38 -11.51
C ASP A 33 26.22 16.21 -10.01
N GLN A 34 26.00 17.31 -9.27
CA GLN A 34 25.64 17.32 -7.85
C GLN A 34 24.13 17.44 -7.60
N LEU A 35 23.34 17.67 -8.65
CA LEU A 35 21.88 17.71 -8.55
C LEU A 35 21.31 16.29 -8.62
N PRO A 36 20.16 16.02 -7.97
CA PRO A 36 19.46 14.76 -8.13
C PRO A 36 18.92 14.62 -9.56
N ASP A 37 18.62 13.39 -10.00
CA ASP A 37 18.02 13.17 -11.33
C ASP A 37 16.61 13.74 -11.45
N THR A 38 15.90 13.84 -10.33
CA THR A 38 14.59 14.46 -10.19
C THR A 38 14.46 15.09 -8.80
N PHE A 39 13.68 16.16 -8.70
CA PHE A 39 13.21 16.70 -7.43
C PHE A 39 11.76 16.23 -7.22
N GLU A 40 11.59 14.94 -6.92
CA GLU A 40 10.26 14.40 -6.60
C GLU A 40 9.75 14.93 -5.26
N ILE A 41 8.41 15.03 -5.16
CA ILE A 41 7.70 15.37 -3.93
C ILE A 41 8.15 14.37 -2.84
N ASN A 42 8.47 14.88 -1.65
CA ASN A 42 9.04 14.13 -0.50
C ASN A 42 10.56 13.93 -0.52
N THR A 43 11.30 14.53 -1.46
CA THR A 43 12.76 14.63 -1.34
C THR A 43 13.10 15.55 -0.18
N THR A 44 13.98 15.12 0.75
CA THR A 44 14.45 15.96 1.86
C THR A 44 15.76 16.67 1.47
N LEU A 45 15.82 17.98 1.65
CA LEU A 45 17.02 18.79 1.50
C LEU A 45 17.52 19.25 2.88
N HIS A 46 18.78 18.90 3.16
CA HIS A 46 19.49 19.39 4.34
C HIS A 46 20.11 20.76 4.02
N LEU A 47 19.57 21.84 4.59
CA LEU A 47 20.04 23.21 4.38
C LEU A 47 20.42 23.85 5.72
N GLY A 48 21.72 23.86 6.03
CA GLY A 48 22.20 24.26 7.35
C GLY A 48 21.81 23.23 8.41
N ASP A 49 21.22 23.69 9.50
CA ASP A 49 20.73 22.84 10.60
C ASP A 49 19.22 22.50 10.49
N VAL A 50 18.61 22.74 9.31
CA VAL A 50 17.18 22.55 9.10
C VAL A 50 16.94 21.61 7.92
N ASP A 51 16.04 20.66 8.14
CA ASP A 51 15.56 19.74 7.12
C ASP A 51 14.33 20.34 6.43
N TRP A 52 14.36 20.32 5.10
CA TRP A 52 13.33 20.88 4.25
C TRP A 52 12.77 19.80 3.33
N GLN A 53 11.45 19.72 3.21
CA GLN A 53 10.80 18.83 2.26
C GLN A 53 10.55 19.58 0.95
N VAL A 54 10.94 18.98 -0.17
CA VAL A 54 10.57 19.47 -1.51
C VAL A 54 9.09 19.25 -1.73
N VAL A 55 8.37 20.37 -1.87
CA VAL A 55 6.94 20.40 -2.19
C VAL A 55 6.73 20.47 -3.69
N GLU A 56 7.60 21.21 -4.39
CA GLU A 56 7.51 21.38 -5.82
C GLU A 56 8.87 21.75 -6.43
N ALA A 57 9.12 21.34 -7.68
CA ALA A 57 10.28 21.79 -8.45
C ALA A 57 9.90 22.17 -9.88
N ARG A 58 10.41 23.30 -10.35
CA ARG A 58 10.12 23.87 -11.68
C ARG A 58 11.40 24.29 -12.40
N PRO A 59 11.83 23.59 -13.46
CA PRO A 59 11.34 22.29 -13.92
C PRO A 59 11.79 21.14 -12.99
N ALA A 60 11.10 19.99 -13.01
CA ALA A 60 11.26 18.93 -12.01
C ALA A 60 12.45 17.98 -12.28
N THR A 61 12.82 17.80 -13.55
CA THR A 61 13.79 16.77 -13.95
C THR A 61 15.15 17.33 -14.37
N LYS A 62 16.22 16.56 -14.15
CA LYS A 62 17.59 16.96 -14.52
C LYS A 62 17.78 17.22 -16.00
N ALA A 63 17.06 16.51 -16.86
CA ALA A 63 17.09 16.78 -18.29
C ALA A 63 16.64 18.22 -18.60
N GLU A 64 15.54 18.65 -17.97
CA GLU A 64 14.93 19.96 -18.20
C GLU A 64 15.74 21.10 -17.57
N PHE A 65 16.13 21.01 -16.30
CA PHE A 65 16.91 22.11 -15.70
C PHE A 65 18.34 22.20 -16.22
N ARG A 66 18.89 21.12 -16.79
CA ARG A 66 20.14 21.19 -17.56
C ARG A 66 19.99 21.96 -18.87
N GLU A 67 18.80 21.93 -19.47
CA GLU A 67 18.50 22.68 -20.68
C GLU A 67 18.20 24.15 -20.39
N THR A 68 17.37 24.42 -19.38
CA THR A 68 17.01 25.80 -18.98
C THR A 68 18.14 26.51 -18.25
N GLY A 69 19.04 25.75 -17.60
CA GLY A 69 20.09 26.26 -16.72
C GLY A 69 19.58 26.76 -15.36
N LYS A 70 18.31 26.55 -15.04
CA LYS A 70 17.65 27.04 -13.83
C LYS A 70 16.61 26.05 -13.29
N VAL A 71 16.51 25.95 -11.97
CA VAL A 71 15.43 25.25 -11.27
C VAL A 71 14.98 26.07 -10.06
N THR A 72 13.67 26.17 -9.87
CA THR A 72 13.05 26.72 -8.65
C THR A 72 12.49 25.57 -7.84
N VAL A 73 12.88 25.47 -6.57
CA VAL A 73 12.45 24.45 -5.64
C VAL A 73 11.66 25.12 -4.52
N VAL A 74 10.40 24.72 -4.36
CA VAL A 74 9.52 25.15 -3.27
C VAL A 74 9.66 24.15 -2.13
N LEU A 75 9.93 24.66 -0.94
CA LEU A 75 10.30 23.89 0.23
C LEU A 75 9.36 24.17 1.39
N ALA A 76 8.94 23.13 2.10
CA ALA A 76 8.30 23.25 3.41
C ALA A 76 9.33 22.89 4.49
N LYS A 77 9.39 23.66 5.58
CA LYS A 77 10.18 23.25 6.75
C LYS A 77 9.61 21.95 7.28
N GLN A 78 10.47 20.95 7.43
CA GLN A 78 10.09 19.77 8.17
C GLN A 78 10.22 20.12 9.65
N GLU A 79 9.11 20.53 10.28
CA GLU A 79 9.04 20.49 11.74
C GLU A 79 9.05 19.02 12.12
N ILE A 80 10.25 18.48 12.33
CA ILE A 80 10.42 17.19 12.99
C ILE A 80 9.97 17.43 14.43
N PHE A 81 8.67 17.22 14.68
CA PHE A 81 8.21 17.02 16.04
C PHE A 81 8.97 15.80 16.54
N ASN A 82 9.81 16.02 17.55
CA ASN A 82 10.46 14.95 18.28
C ASN A 82 9.37 14.31 19.15
N ILE A 83 8.47 13.58 18.50
CA ILE A 83 7.45 12.76 19.15
C ILE A 83 8.26 11.61 19.75
N ASP A 84 8.22 11.50 21.08
CA ASP A 84 8.73 10.30 21.74
C ASP A 84 8.08 9.08 21.08
N PRO A 85 8.84 8.13 20.51
CA PRO A 85 8.27 6.93 19.89
C PRO A 85 7.32 6.17 20.82
N ALA A 86 7.48 6.29 22.15
CA ALA A 86 6.57 5.71 23.12
C ALA A 86 5.15 6.32 23.10
N ASN A 87 5.00 7.50 22.52
CA ASN A 87 3.72 8.19 22.34
C ASN A 87 3.15 8.03 20.91
N VAL A 88 3.84 7.31 20.03
CA VAL A 88 3.31 6.98 18.70
C VAL A 88 2.35 5.80 18.85
N LEU A 89 1.07 6.09 18.62
CA LEU A 89 0.03 5.06 18.61
C LEU A 89 0.09 4.26 17.31
N PHE A 90 -0.22 2.98 17.40
CA PHE A 90 -0.51 2.15 16.24
C PHE A 90 -1.81 2.60 15.59
N SER A 91 -1.84 2.64 14.26
CA SER A 91 -3.03 2.96 13.46
C SER A 91 -4.01 1.79 13.38
N LEU A 92 -3.51 0.55 13.53
CA LEU A 92 -4.28 -0.67 13.40
C LEU A 92 -4.39 -1.42 14.74
N PRO A 93 -5.52 -2.10 14.99
CA PRO A 93 -5.69 -2.93 16.18
C PRO A 93 -4.94 -4.26 16.06
N THR A 94 -4.57 -4.67 14.84
CA THR A 94 -3.96 -5.97 14.57
C THR A 94 -3.15 -5.98 13.29
N ILE A 95 -2.18 -6.90 13.21
CA ILE A 95 -1.42 -7.24 12.00
C ILE A 95 -1.19 -8.76 11.95
N SER A 96 -0.91 -9.29 10.75
CA SER A 96 -0.44 -10.66 10.63
C SER A 96 1.00 -10.79 11.14
N ASN A 97 1.35 -11.93 11.75
CA ASN A 97 2.73 -12.20 12.16
C ASN A 97 3.64 -12.61 11.00
N ASP A 98 3.06 -13.18 9.95
CA ASP A 98 3.79 -13.60 8.76
C ASP A 98 3.81 -12.49 7.71
N MET A 99 4.76 -12.59 6.79
CA MET A 99 4.80 -11.80 5.58
C MET A 99 5.06 -12.72 4.40
N ALA A 100 4.51 -12.35 3.25
CA ALA A 100 4.78 -13.05 2.01
C ALA A 100 6.27 -12.94 1.63
N ILE A 101 6.81 -14.02 1.05
CA ILE A 101 8.15 -14.00 0.45
C ILE A 101 8.07 -13.20 -0.85
N VAL A 102 9.03 -12.29 -1.05
CA VAL A 102 9.12 -11.44 -2.23
C VAL A 102 10.35 -11.78 -3.08
N GLU A 103 10.27 -11.52 -4.38
CA GLU A 103 11.36 -11.62 -5.33
C GLU A 103 11.58 -10.29 -6.07
N ALA A 104 12.84 -9.96 -6.34
CA ALA A 104 13.18 -8.72 -7.01
C ALA A 104 12.64 -8.69 -8.45
N VAL A 105 12.11 -7.53 -8.86
CA VAL A 105 11.62 -7.29 -10.21
C VAL A 105 12.31 -6.09 -10.83
N SER A 106 12.40 -6.07 -12.16
CA SER A 106 13.03 -4.97 -12.90
C SER A 106 12.13 -3.74 -13.06
N SER A 107 10.81 -3.90 -12.89
CA SER A 107 9.82 -2.82 -12.97
C SER A 107 8.58 -3.16 -12.14
N LEU A 108 7.89 -2.13 -11.65
CA LEU A 108 6.58 -2.22 -10.99
C LEU A 108 5.42 -1.80 -11.92
N ASP A 109 5.64 -1.79 -13.23
CA ASP A 109 4.59 -1.49 -14.21
C ASP A 109 3.44 -2.51 -14.12
N ASN A 110 2.21 -2.01 -14.00
CA ASN A 110 0.98 -2.80 -13.83
C ASN A 110 0.99 -3.74 -12.60
N VAL A 111 1.79 -3.45 -11.58
CA VAL A 111 1.79 -4.16 -10.30
C VAL A 111 0.81 -3.47 -9.34
N LEU A 112 0.06 -4.25 -8.56
CA LEU A 112 -0.70 -3.70 -7.44
C LEU A 112 0.27 -3.43 -6.28
N VAL A 113 0.35 -2.18 -5.85
CA VAL A 113 1.27 -1.77 -4.77
C VAL A 113 0.44 -1.46 -3.52
N LEU A 114 0.72 -2.18 -2.43
CA LEU A 114 -0.01 -2.12 -1.16
C LEU A 114 0.90 -1.80 0.02
N HIS A 115 0.34 -1.40 1.15
CA HIS A 115 1.10 -1.33 2.39
C HIS A 115 1.36 -2.74 2.92
N GLU A 116 2.52 -2.98 3.54
CA GLU A 116 2.85 -4.30 4.10
C GLU A 116 1.89 -4.69 5.23
N ASP A 117 1.46 -3.72 6.04
CA ASP A 117 0.45 -3.93 7.09
C ASP A 117 -0.94 -4.34 6.57
N ASP A 118 -1.23 -4.16 5.27
CA ASP A 118 -2.48 -4.63 4.65
C ASP A 118 -2.47 -6.15 4.42
N TRP A 119 -1.30 -6.80 4.56
CA TRP A 119 -1.14 -8.24 4.39
C TRP A 119 -2.12 -9.00 5.28
N ARG A 120 -3.03 -9.72 4.61
CA ARG A 120 -4.05 -10.57 5.21
C ARG A 120 -5.01 -9.84 6.16
N GLN A 121 -5.22 -8.53 6.04
CA GLN A 121 -6.15 -7.79 6.90
C GLN A 121 -7.63 -8.03 6.55
N PHE A 122 -7.91 -8.31 5.28
CA PHE A 122 -9.23 -8.70 4.80
C PHE A 122 -9.08 -9.92 3.92
N GLU A 123 -9.33 -11.11 4.47
CA GLU A 123 -8.94 -12.38 3.87
C GLU A 123 -10.04 -13.44 3.90
N PHE A 124 -9.94 -14.38 2.98
CA PHE A 124 -10.74 -15.59 2.94
C PHE A 124 -9.98 -16.72 3.65
N LEU A 125 -10.70 -17.49 4.47
CA LEU A 125 -10.17 -18.59 5.26
C LEU A 125 -11.01 -19.85 5.05
N SER A 126 -10.43 -21.02 5.24
CA SER A 126 -11.21 -22.26 5.33
C SER A 126 -12.17 -22.18 6.52
N ALA A 127 -13.43 -22.59 6.35
CA ALA A 127 -14.41 -22.66 7.43
C ALA A 127 -13.97 -23.60 8.57
N GLY A 128 -13.10 -24.57 8.29
CA GLY A 128 -12.49 -25.44 9.30
C GLY A 128 -11.63 -24.69 10.34
N LEU A 129 -11.24 -23.44 10.06
CA LEU A 129 -10.45 -22.60 10.96
C LEU A 129 -11.30 -21.74 11.90
N ASN A 130 -12.64 -21.85 11.89
CA ASN A 130 -13.52 -20.93 12.62
C ASN A 130 -13.16 -20.80 14.11
N GLU A 131 -12.81 -21.90 14.79
CA GLU A 131 -12.41 -21.83 16.20
C GLU A 131 -11.17 -20.94 16.42
N LEU A 132 -10.17 -21.04 15.55
CA LEU A 132 -8.98 -20.19 15.61
C LEU A 132 -9.31 -18.74 15.25
N VAL A 133 -10.20 -18.53 14.27
CA VAL A 133 -10.70 -17.20 13.91
C VAL A 133 -11.37 -16.52 15.11
N GLN A 134 -12.25 -17.25 15.82
CA GLN A 134 -12.90 -16.71 17.02
C GLN A 134 -11.89 -16.35 18.11
N GLN A 135 -10.84 -17.14 18.31
CA GLN A 135 -9.78 -16.81 19.28
C GLN A 135 -9.02 -15.54 18.89
N GLU A 136 -8.66 -15.38 17.61
CA GLU A 136 -8.01 -14.15 17.12
C GLU A 136 -8.95 -12.94 17.28
N ILE A 137 -10.24 -13.08 16.94
CA ILE A 137 -11.27 -12.05 17.13
C ILE A 137 -11.34 -11.58 18.59
N GLN A 138 -11.36 -12.51 19.55
CA GLN A 138 -11.45 -12.15 20.97
C GLN A 138 -10.23 -11.32 21.44
N ASP A 139 -9.03 -11.66 20.96
CA ASP A 139 -7.83 -10.90 21.29
C ASP A 139 -7.85 -9.50 20.66
N ILE A 140 -8.33 -9.36 19.42
CA ILE A 140 -8.48 -8.07 18.74
C ILE A 140 -9.52 -7.20 19.45
N LEU A 141 -10.65 -7.78 19.87
CA LEU A 141 -11.65 -7.06 20.67
C LEU A 141 -11.07 -6.58 22.00
N ALA A 142 -10.17 -7.34 22.63
CA ALA A 142 -9.46 -6.89 23.83
C ALA A 142 -8.55 -5.68 23.56
N ILE A 143 -7.88 -5.61 22.39
CA ILE A 143 -7.13 -4.42 21.96
C ILE A 143 -8.07 -3.21 21.84
N TYR A 144 -9.20 -3.37 21.15
CA TYR A 144 -10.20 -2.32 21.01
C TYR A 144 -10.70 -1.78 22.36
N HIS A 145 -10.94 -2.67 23.32
CA HIS A 145 -11.47 -2.29 24.63
C HIS A 145 -10.44 -1.71 25.59
N THR A 146 -9.17 -2.11 25.49
CA THR A 146 -8.17 -1.80 26.53
C THR A 146 -7.01 -0.93 26.07
N GLN A 147 -6.73 -0.88 24.76
CA GLN A 147 -5.54 -0.21 24.22
C GLN A 147 -5.86 0.98 23.33
N ARG A 148 -7.13 1.22 23.00
CA ARG A 148 -7.53 2.36 22.16
C ARG A 148 -7.35 3.68 22.88
N GLU A 149 -6.67 4.63 22.27
CA GLU A 149 -6.50 6.01 22.73
C GLU A 149 -6.68 6.95 21.55
N GLU A 150 -7.57 7.94 21.69
CA GLU A 150 -7.93 8.85 20.60
C GLU A 150 -8.28 8.11 19.29
N SER A 151 -7.51 8.33 18.22
CA SER A 151 -7.69 7.70 16.91
C SER A 151 -6.85 6.44 16.69
N GLY A 152 -6.01 6.02 17.66
CA GLY A 152 -5.09 4.89 17.51
C GLY A 152 -5.09 3.91 18.69
N PHE A 153 -4.04 3.09 18.78
CA PHE A 153 -3.89 2.05 19.80
C PHE A 153 -2.48 2.07 20.43
N LYS A 154 -2.40 1.87 21.75
CA LYS A 154 -1.12 1.76 22.48
C LYS A 154 -0.37 0.45 22.19
N GLN A 155 -1.13 -0.59 21.86
CA GLN A 155 -0.63 -1.90 21.48
C GLN A 155 -1.56 -2.45 20.40
N LEU A 156 -1.04 -3.38 19.60
CA LEU A 156 -1.81 -4.13 18.63
C LEU A 156 -1.71 -5.63 18.92
N HIS A 157 -2.64 -6.39 18.37
CA HIS A 157 -2.62 -7.85 18.41
C HIS A 157 -1.89 -8.41 17.19
N VAL A 158 -0.89 -9.26 17.41
CA VAL A 158 -0.15 -9.93 16.32
C VAL A 158 -0.74 -11.32 16.10
N ARG A 159 -1.44 -11.53 14.98
CA ARG A 159 -2.14 -12.79 14.68
C ARG A 159 -1.14 -13.89 14.32
N ARG A 160 -1.21 -15.03 15.03
CA ARG A 160 -0.21 -16.11 14.97
C ARG A 160 -0.82 -17.50 14.86
N ARG A 161 -2.12 -17.65 15.14
CA ARG A 161 -2.78 -18.95 15.24
C ARG A 161 -3.02 -19.58 13.86
N ILE A 162 -3.15 -18.75 12.83
CA ILE A 162 -3.49 -19.19 11.47
C ILE A 162 -2.26 -19.04 10.56
N ALA A 163 -1.46 -20.11 10.50
CA ALA A 163 -0.28 -20.20 9.63
C ALA A 163 -0.66 -20.42 8.16
N GLU A 164 -1.65 -21.27 7.90
CA GLU A 164 -2.15 -21.59 6.56
C GLU A 164 -3.62 -21.16 6.47
N PRO A 165 -3.97 -20.16 5.63
CA PRO A 165 -5.35 -19.64 5.51
C PRO A 165 -6.34 -20.62 4.89
N LEU A 166 -5.88 -21.41 3.92
CA LEU A 166 -6.72 -22.27 3.07
C LEU A 166 -6.29 -23.75 3.15
N PRO A 167 -6.15 -24.35 4.35
CA PRO A 167 -5.64 -25.70 4.50
C PRO A 167 -6.59 -26.71 3.86
N GLY A 168 -6.06 -27.53 2.94
CA GLY A 168 -6.83 -28.57 2.26
C GLY A 168 -7.90 -28.05 1.27
N VAL A 169 -7.97 -26.73 1.02
CA VAL A 169 -8.86 -26.14 0.02
C VAL A 169 -8.14 -26.13 -1.32
N ALA A 170 -8.63 -26.93 -2.27
CA ALA A 170 -8.12 -26.95 -3.65
C ALA A 170 -8.93 -25.98 -4.52
N LEU A 171 -8.60 -24.69 -4.46
CA LEU A 171 -9.29 -23.65 -5.22
C LEU A 171 -8.36 -23.01 -6.25
N PRO A 172 -8.48 -23.35 -7.54
CA PRO A 172 -7.68 -22.74 -8.60
C PRO A 172 -7.92 -21.24 -8.69
N LEU A 173 -6.88 -20.46 -8.99
CA LEU A 173 -7.01 -19.00 -9.17
C LEU A 173 -8.08 -18.63 -10.22
N GLU A 174 -8.19 -19.41 -11.30
CA GLU A 174 -9.20 -19.20 -12.35
C GLU A 174 -10.65 -19.35 -11.87
N SER A 175 -10.90 -20.00 -10.71
CA SER A 175 -12.23 -20.01 -10.10
C SER A 175 -12.73 -18.61 -9.73
N LEU A 176 -11.82 -17.65 -9.47
CA LEU A 176 -12.20 -16.25 -9.26
C LEU A 176 -12.76 -15.62 -10.53
N ALA A 177 -12.16 -15.90 -11.69
CA ALA A 177 -12.64 -15.35 -12.97
C ALA A 177 -13.99 -15.90 -13.40
N GLN A 178 -14.35 -17.09 -12.90
CA GLN A 178 -15.66 -17.70 -13.14
C GLN A 178 -16.74 -17.12 -12.21
N ALA A 179 -16.38 -16.83 -10.97
CA ALA A 179 -17.30 -16.30 -9.97
C ALA A 179 -17.48 -14.77 -10.04
N PHE A 180 -16.47 -14.04 -10.50
CA PHE A 180 -16.42 -12.59 -10.48
C PHE A 180 -16.11 -12.02 -11.86
N ASP A 181 -16.72 -10.88 -12.18
CA ASP A 181 -16.51 -10.19 -13.47
C ASP A 181 -15.18 -9.45 -13.45
N ILE A 182 -14.07 -10.18 -13.67
CA ILE A 182 -12.71 -9.63 -13.66
C ILE A 182 -12.47 -8.79 -14.91
N GLU A 183 -12.12 -7.52 -14.71
CA GLU A 183 -11.86 -6.55 -15.77
C GLU A 183 -10.36 -6.31 -15.97
N LYS A 184 -9.58 -6.31 -14.88
CA LYS A 184 -8.13 -6.05 -14.93
C LYS A 184 -7.35 -7.10 -14.16
N ARG A 185 -6.24 -7.55 -14.73
CA ARG A 185 -5.25 -8.42 -14.07
C ARG A 185 -3.94 -7.66 -13.95
N PHE A 186 -3.49 -7.45 -12.72
CA PHE A 186 -2.16 -6.91 -12.43
C PHE A 186 -1.10 -7.99 -12.68
N SER A 187 0.13 -7.56 -12.97
CA SER A 187 1.27 -8.45 -13.21
C SER A 187 1.80 -9.09 -11.93
N GLY A 188 1.40 -8.60 -10.76
CA GLY A 188 1.76 -9.11 -9.44
C GLY A 188 1.28 -8.18 -8.33
N VAL A 189 1.75 -8.44 -7.12
CA VAL A 189 1.55 -7.59 -5.94
C VAL A 189 2.91 -7.24 -5.35
N ALA A 190 3.12 -5.97 -5.02
CA ALA A 190 4.30 -5.49 -4.32
C ALA A 190 3.89 -4.75 -3.05
N PHE A 191 4.81 -4.70 -2.08
CA PHE A 191 4.68 -3.81 -0.93
C PHE A 191 5.46 -2.52 -1.17
N ASN A 192 4.98 -1.39 -0.64
CA ASN A 192 5.50 -0.03 -0.83
C ASN A 192 7.03 0.15 -0.65
N ASN A 193 7.71 -0.81 -0.01
CA ASN A 193 9.08 -0.68 0.47
C ASN A 193 10.16 -1.29 -0.45
N ALA A 194 9.81 -1.90 -1.59
CA ALA A 194 10.82 -2.50 -2.48
C ALA A 194 10.38 -2.65 -3.95
N ALA A 195 11.35 -2.66 -4.86
CA ALA A 195 11.18 -3.14 -6.24
C ALA A 195 11.14 -4.68 -6.26
N ALA A 196 10.16 -5.25 -5.57
CA ALA A 196 9.98 -6.70 -5.41
C ALA A 196 8.49 -7.03 -5.38
N THR A 197 8.13 -8.19 -5.95
CA THR A 197 6.76 -8.71 -5.93
C THR A 197 6.66 -9.97 -5.09
N ILE A 198 5.48 -10.23 -4.53
CA ILE A 198 5.17 -11.49 -3.85
C ILE A 198 5.40 -12.65 -4.83
N VAL A 199 6.16 -13.66 -4.40
CA VAL A 199 6.39 -14.89 -5.17
C VAL A 199 5.04 -15.57 -5.41
N ASN A 200 4.70 -15.88 -6.66
CA ASN A 200 3.38 -16.38 -7.07
C ASN A 200 2.22 -15.48 -6.61
N GLY A 201 2.48 -14.17 -6.48
CA GLY A 201 1.49 -13.18 -6.15
C GLY A 201 0.54 -12.90 -7.30
N PHE A 202 -0.73 -12.64 -7.01
CA PHE A 202 -1.71 -12.19 -8.00
C PHE A 202 -2.54 -11.03 -7.45
N ALA A 203 -3.06 -10.21 -8.36
CA ALA A 203 -4.09 -9.23 -8.06
C ALA A 203 -5.01 -9.04 -9.27
N TRP A 204 -6.31 -9.24 -9.10
CA TRP A 204 -7.34 -9.18 -10.13
C TRP A 204 -8.48 -8.25 -9.68
N GLN A 205 -8.78 -7.25 -10.49
CA GLN A 205 -9.81 -6.25 -10.23
C GLN A 205 -11.11 -6.58 -10.98
N THR A 206 -12.23 -6.46 -10.29
CA THR A 206 -13.57 -6.54 -10.88
C THR A 206 -13.96 -5.23 -11.57
N GLY A 207 -14.99 -5.25 -12.42
CA GLY A 207 -15.53 -4.01 -12.99
C GLY A 207 -16.16 -3.04 -11.98
N SER A 208 -16.46 -3.52 -10.76
CA SER A 208 -16.89 -2.68 -9.63
C SER A 208 -15.72 -2.11 -8.82
N GLY A 209 -14.47 -2.34 -9.24
CA GLY A 209 -13.27 -1.79 -8.61
C GLY A 209 -12.71 -2.61 -7.44
N TRP A 210 -13.41 -3.62 -6.96
CA TRP A 210 -12.93 -4.55 -5.94
C TRP A 210 -11.75 -5.35 -6.45
N ILE A 211 -10.75 -5.59 -5.61
CA ILE A 211 -9.55 -6.32 -6.00
C ILE A 211 -9.39 -7.57 -5.14
N PHE A 212 -9.38 -8.73 -5.79
CA PHE A 212 -8.90 -9.97 -5.19
C PHE A 212 -7.40 -10.04 -5.36
N TRP A 213 -6.69 -10.37 -4.30
CA TRP A 213 -5.23 -10.46 -4.35
C TRP A 213 -4.71 -11.49 -3.37
N GLY A 214 -3.44 -11.88 -3.49
CA GLY A 214 -2.86 -12.87 -2.59
C GLY A 214 -1.81 -13.70 -3.29
N GLN A 215 -1.76 -14.99 -2.96
CA GLN A 215 -0.71 -15.90 -3.38
C GLN A 215 -1.27 -17.25 -3.81
N THR A 216 -0.65 -17.86 -4.83
CA THR A 216 -0.89 -19.26 -5.19
C THR A 216 0.28 -20.17 -4.82
N ASP A 217 0.00 -21.46 -4.72
CA ASP A 217 1.03 -22.49 -4.79
C ASP A 217 1.65 -22.59 -6.20
N THR A 218 2.59 -23.51 -6.38
CA THR A 218 3.24 -23.77 -7.68
C THR A 218 2.33 -24.48 -8.70
N GLN A 219 1.17 -24.95 -8.28
CA GLN A 219 0.16 -25.59 -9.13
C GLN A 219 -0.96 -24.61 -9.54
N GLY A 220 -0.94 -23.37 -9.03
CA GLY A 220 -1.93 -22.33 -9.31
C GLY A 220 -3.17 -22.39 -8.43
N ASN A 221 -3.14 -23.14 -7.32
CA ASN A 221 -4.19 -23.11 -6.31
C ASN A 221 -3.94 -21.97 -5.33
N LEU A 222 -5.02 -21.32 -4.89
CA LEU A 222 -4.98 -20.25 -3.89
C LEU A 222 -4.48 -20.80 -2.55
N VAL A 223 -3.46 -20.15 -1.99
CA VAL A 223 -2.98 -20.40 -0.62
C VAL A 223 -3.24 -19.22 0.31
N VAL A 224 -3.30 -18.02 -0.26
CA VAL A 224 -3.76 -16.79 0.39
C VAL A 224 -4.71 -16.09 -0.57
N LEU A 225 -5.90 -15.72 -0.10
CA LEU A 225 -6.86 -14.93 -0.87
C LEU A 225 -7.34 -13.78 0.01
N CYS A 226 -7.05 -12.56 -0.42
CA CYS A 226 -7.41 -11.31 0.22
C CYS A 226 -8.39 -10.52 -0.67
N LEU A 227 -9.13 -9.62 -0.03
CA LEU A 227 -10.06 -8.70 -0.67
C LEU A 227 -9.66 -7.28 -0.35
N LEU A 228 -9.63 -6.41 -1.36
CA LEU A 228 -9.41 -4.98 -1.19
C LEU A 228 -10.63 -4.23 -1.73
N PRO A 229 -11.36 -3.49 -0.87
CA PRO A 229 -12.47 -2.65 -1.30
C PRO A 229 -11.97 -1.46 -2.14
N PRO A 230 -12.76 -0.98 -3.12
CA PRO A 230 -12.52 0.32 -3.74
C PRO A 230 -12.84 1.45 -2.74
N GLN A 231 -12.39 2.67 -3.04
CA GLN A 231 -12.59 3.83 -2.15
C GLN A 231 -14.08 4.12 -1.86
N ASP A 232 -14.94 3.97 -2.87
CA ASP A 232 -16.40 4.13 -2.77
C ASP A 232 -17.09 2.76 -2.85
N ALA A 233 -16.73 1.86 -1.94
CA ALA A 233 -17.24 0.50 -1.93
C ALA A 233 -18.77 0.45 -1.75
N ASP A 234 -19.46 -0.09 -2.76
CA ASP A 234 -20.84 -0.56 -2.64
C ASP A 234 -20.83 -2.09 -2.51
N ALA A 235 -20.95 -2.56 -1.27
CA ALA A 235 -20.97 -3.98 -0.97
C ALA A 235 -22.13 -4.72 -1.64
N ALA A 236 -23.26 -4.05 -1.87
CA ALA A 236 -24.45 -4.68 -2.43
C ALA A 236 -24.19 -5.23 -3.84
N ILE A 237 -23.27 -4.61 -4.60
CA ILE A 237 -22.88 -5.05 -5.95
C ILE A 237 -22.16 -6.42 -5.91
N MET A 238 -21.43 -6.71 -4.84
CA MET A 238 -20.63 -7.92 -4.70
C MET A 238 -21.23 -8.94 -3.73
N ALA A 239 -22.20 -8.54 -2.90
CA ALA A 239 -22.70 -9.32 -1.77
C ALA A 239 -23.12 -10.74 -2.15
N ASN A 240 -24.06 -10.89 -3.09
CA ASN A 240 -24.52 -12.21 -3.51
C ASN A 240 -23.39 -13.07 -4.07
N LYS A 241 -22.47 -12.49 -4.86
CA LYS A 241 -21.36 -13.24 -5.46
C LYS A 241 -20.35 -13.70 -4.41
N ILE A 242 -20.05 -12.84 -3.43
CA ILE A 242 -19.17 -13.19 -2.31
C ILE A 242 -19.84 -14.25 -1.44
N ASP A 243 -21.10 -14.07 -1.05
CA ASP A 243 -21.83 -15.04 -0.23
C ASP A 243 -21.92 -16.40 -0.92
N ASP A 244 -22.26 -16.43 -2.21
CA ASP A 244 -22.30 -17.66 -3.03
C ASP A 244 -20.91 -18.32 -3.12
N PHE A 245 -19.85 -17.52 -3.35
CA PHE A 245 -18.48 -18.02 -3.45
C PHE A 245 -17.99 -18.60 -2.12
N VAL A 246 -18.26 -17.92 -1.01
CA VAL A 246 -17.90 -18.35 0.34
C VAL A 246 -18.62 -19.65 0.69
N LEU A 247 -19.92 -19.74 0.41
CA LEU A 247 -20.72 -20.94 0.67
C LEU A 247 -20.31 -22.13 -0.21
N ALA A 248 -20.08 -21.91 -1.51
CA ALA A 248 -19.74 -22.96 -2.47
C ALA A 248 -18.38 -23.61 -2.17
N ASN A 249 -17.46 -22.87 -1.56
CA ASN A 249 -16.09 -23.32 -1.29
C ASN A 249 -15.80 -23.60 0.20
N ASP A 250 -16.84 -23.59 1.05
CA ASP A 250 -16.75 -23.78 2.51
C ASP A 250 -15.69 -22.86 3.16
N LEU A 251 -15.81 -21.57 2.85
CA LEU A 251 -14.92 -20.52 3.33
C LEU A 251 -15.59 -19.64 4.40
N LEU A 252 -14.79 -18.75 4.97
CA LEU A 252 -15.16 -17.56 5.71
C LEU A 252 -14.48 -16.37 5.05
N LEU A 253 -15.08 -15.19 5.13
CA LEU A 253 -14.43 -13.92 4.82
C LEU A 253 -14.36 -13.08 6.10
N ILE A 254 -13.18 -12.59 6.44
CA ILE A 254 -12.93 -11.86 7.68
C ILE A 254 -12.21 -10.55 7.39
N ASP A 255 -12.80 -9.44 7.81
CA ASP A 255 -12.11 -8.17 8.00
C ASP A 255 -11.61 -8.12 9.45
N TRP A 256 -10.31 -8.29 9.63
CA TRP A 256 -9.68 -8.35 10.95
C TRP A 256 -9.59 -6.99 11.63
N VAL A 257 -9.47 -5.93 10.84
CA VAL A 257 -9.41 -4.57 11.36
C VAL A 257 -10.77 -4.20 11.93
N SER A 258 -11.84 -4.39 11.16
CA SER A 258 -13.20 -4.07 11.60
C SER A 258 -13.85 -5.13 12.49
N VAL A 259 -13.21 -6.30 12.65
CA VAL A 259 -13.72 -7.47 13.36
C VAL A 259 -15.08 -7.91 12.81
N ARG A 260 -15.17 -8.07 11.48
CA ARG A 260 -16.39 -8.48 10.78
C ARG A 260 -16.18 -9.78 10.03
N GLN A 261 -17.01 -10.78 10.33
CA GLN A 261 -16.97 -12.09 9.71
C GLN A 261 -18.22 -12.33 8.86
N TYR A 262 -18.02 -12.94 7.70
CA TYR A 262 -19.06 -13.31 6.75
C TYR A 262 -18.90 -14.78 6.34
N GLY A 263 -20.03 -15.43 6.01
CA GLY A 263 -20.06 -16.82 5.56
C GLY A 263 -21.08 -17.68 6.29
N LYS A 264 -20.84 -19.00 6.29
CA LYS A 264 -21.82 -19.98 6.77
C LYS A 264 -22.11 -19.81 8.27
N ASN A 265 -23.38 -19.53 8.58
CA ASN A 265 -23.90 -19.20 9.92
C ASN A 265 -23.49 -17.81 10.46
N GLU A 266 -22.87 -16.98 9.64
CA GLU A 266 -22.46 -15.62 9.98
C GLU A 266 -23.27 -14.58 9.17
N GLY A 267 -22.86 -13.32 9.21
CA GLY A 267 -23.49 -12.26 8.42
C GLY A 267 -23.32 -12.43 6.90
N SER A 268 -24.26 -11.88 6.14
CA SER A 268 -24.09 -11.67 4.69
C SER A 268 -23.10 -10.53 4.43
N PHE A 269 -22.33 -10.64 3.35
CA PHE A 269 -21.42 -9.58 2.92
C PHE A 269 -22.15 -8.26 2.59
N SER A 270 -23.46 -8.29 2.36
CA SER A 270 -24.28 -7.09 2.19
C SER A 270 -24.25 -6.12 3.39
N LEU A 271 -23.79 -6.58 4.55
CA LEU A 271 -23.62 -5.77 5.76
C LEU A 271 -22.25 -5.06 5.83
N TYR A 272 -21.41 -5.20 4.81
CA TYR A 272 -20.15 -4.47 4.72
C TYR A 272 -20.43 -2.99 4.43
N GLU A 273 -20.04 -2.12 5.36
CA GLU A 273 -20.09 -0.64 5.27
C GLU A 273 -18.70 -0.02 5.41
#